data_AF-A0AAD5ZYR0-F1
#
_entry.id   AF-A0AAD5ZYR0-F1
#
_cell.length_a   1.000
_cell.length_b   1.000
_cell.length_c   1.000
_cell.angle_alpha   90.00
_cell.angle_beta   90.00
_cell.angle_gamma   90.00
#
_symmetry.space_group_name_H-M   'P 1'
#
loop_
_entity.id
_entity.type
_entity.pdbx_description
1 polymer ?
#
loop_
_entity_poly.entity_id
_entity_poly.type
_entity_poly.pdbx_seq_one_letter_code
_entity_poly.pdbx_strand_id
1 'polypeptide(L)'
;MAVSILCHDISDLCIGKPAVSSLPLSAPVSDAISAFRRSHSQSLLITSDKTSPEKKAVTVAGSICLVDLVCFLCSEGKKLDDCAGALETSISVLLQKGRVRRVEPHSSVLDALDNILDGGATELVIPLRPRGSIRKKHSTESFCLLTQEDLVRHFLASISVFSHIVSLSVASLGLVQHEFPSVQLRCSATSALSLLNHHKAPVAVITESGHLIGELSGPIISSLDSAAVTAAASDIATFSVDDFLDWIERIGRKSARSVPEVVVCQPGSSLVAVMVQALAHRVDHVWVVDAKDDCKAVGIVTFNEVLRVFRDQLTAVEEIVEF
;
A
#
# COMPACT_ATOMS: atom_id res chain seq x y z
N MET A 1 -9.23 23.69 18.08
CA MET A 1 -9.07 22.23 18.19
C MET A 1 -8.37 21.64 16.96
N ALA A 2 -8.65 22.07 15.72
CA ALA A 2 -7.86 21.64 14.55
C ALA A 2 -6.37 22.07 14.59
N VAL A 3 -6.08 23.21 15.20
CA VAL A 3 -4.70 23.72 15.38
C VAL A 3 -3.80 22.72 16.12
N SER A 4 -4.32 21.87 17.01
CA SER A 4 -3.47 20.88 17.70
C SER A 4 -2.98 19.75 16.77
N ILE A 5 -3.70 19.48 15.67
CA ILE A 5 -3.27 18.50 14.66
C ILE A 5 -2.13 19.06 13.82
N LEU A 6 -2.18 20.36 13.48
CA LEU A 6 -1.09 21.06 12.81
C LEU A 6 0.18 21.15 13.67
N CYS A 7 0.07 20.99 14.99
CA CYS A 7 1.21 20.96 15.90
C CYS A 7 1.90 19.58 15.97
N HIS A 8 1.29 18.51 15.45
CA HIS A 8 1.93 17.21 15.41
C HIS A 8 2.98 17.15 14.30
N ASP A 9 4.15 16.65 14.65
CA ASP A 9 5.16 16.31 13.65
C ASP A 9 5.01 14.85 13.23
N ILE A 10 5.64 14.51 12.11
CA ILE A 10 5.62 13.16 11.57
C ILE A 10 6.25 12.12 12.51
N SER A 11 7.13 12.54 13.43
CA SER A 11 7.73 11.65 14.41
C SER A 11 6.73 11.11 15.43
N ASP A 12 5.67 11.87 15.73
CA ASP A 12 4.56 11.41 16.59
C ASP A 12 3.83 10.21 15.98
N LEU A 13 3.65 10.19 14.66
CA LEU A 13 3.02 9.09 13.92
C LEU A 13 3.92 7.85 13.86
N CYS A 14 5.22 8.00 14.13
CA CYS A 14 6.18 6.90 14.19
C CYS A 14 6.24 6.23 15.57
N ILE A 15 5.56 6.76 16.60
CA ILE A 15 5.60 6.22 17.95
C ILE A 15 4.97 4.82 17.98
N GLY A 16 5.71 3.84 18.53
CA GLY A 16 5.25 2.46 18.64
C GLY A 16 5.37 1.64 17.35
N LYS A 17 5.74 2.27 16.23
CA LYS A 17 6.01 1.55 14.98
C LYS A 17 7.37 0.82 15.03
N PRO A 18 7.44 -0.41 14.49
CA PRO A 18 8.70 -1.14 14.43
C PRO A 18 9.66 -0.48 13.43
N ALA A 19 10.96 -0.62 13.70
CA ALA A 19 11.97 -0.26 12.71
C ALA A 19 11.86 -1.20 11.49
N VAL A 20 12.01 -0.63 10.30
CA VAL A 20 11.89 -1.39 9.04
C VAL A 20 13.20 -2.03 8.66
N SER A 21 13.13 -3.31 8.28
CA SER A 21 14.26 -4.05 7.71
C SER A 21 14.55 -3.59 6.29
N SER A 22 15.82 -3.41 5.96
CA SER A 22 16.26 -3.07 4.60
C SER A 22 17.12 -4.15 3.96
N LEU A 23 17.12 -4.18 2.63
CA LEU A 23 18.03 -5.00 1.82
C LEU A 23 18.93 -4.11 0.92
N PRO A 24 20.16 -4.54 0.64
CA PRO A 24 21.04 -3.84 -0.31
C PRO A 24 20.51 -3.95 -1.74
N LEU A 25 20.90 -3.02 -2.61
CA LEU A 25 20.49 -2.98 -4.02
C LEU A 25 20.93 -4.23 -4.79
N SER A 26 22.09 -4.78 -4.42
CA SER A 26 22.69 -5.96 -5.03
C SER A 26 22.13 -7.28 -4.50
N ALA A 27 21.25 -7.26 -3.50
CA ALA A 27 20.68 -8.49 -2.97
C ALA A 27 19.85 -9.23 -4.05
N PRO A 28 19.90 -10.57 -4.07
CA PRO A 28 19.11 -11.39 -4.98
C PRO A 28 17.62 -11.39 -4.60
N VAL A 29 16.76 -11.67 -5.57
CA VAL A 29 15.30 -11.81 -5.36
C VAL A 29 14.97 -12.88 -4.30
N SER A 30 15.78 -13.94 -4.19
CA SER A 30 15.66 -14.96 -3.14
C SER A 30 15.77 -14.41 -1.71
N ASP A 31 16.59 -13.38 -1.50
CA ASP A 31 16.71 -12.68 -0.21
C ASP A 31 15.46 -11.86 0.11
N ALA A 32 14.85 -11.21 -0.89
CA ALA A 32 13.57 -10.51 -0.72
C ALA A 32 12.45 -11.48 -0.33
N ILE A 33 12.33 -12.62 -1.02
CA ILE A 33 11.35 -13.66 -0.68
C ILE A 33 11.54 -14.11 0.77
N SER A 34 12.78 -14.39 1.17
CA SER A 34 13.13 -14.79 2.54
C SER A 34 12.86 -13.70 3.58
N ALA A 35 13.02 -12.42 3.21
CA ALA A 35 12.68 -11.29 4.06
C ALA A 35 11.16 -11.11 4.23
N PHE A 36 10.36 -11.29 3.17
CA PHE A 36 8.89 -11.30 3.26
C PHE A 36 8.34 -12.45 4.09
N ARG A 37 9.01 -13.61 4.13
CA ARG A 37 8.61 -14.72 5.03
C ARG A 37 8.84 -14.41 6.49
N ARG A 38 9.90 -13.66 6.79
CA ARG A 38 10.30 -13.33 8.17
C ARG A 38 9.59 -12.09 8.70
N SER A 39 9.21 -11.18 7.82
CA SER A 39 8.50 -9.94 8.17
C SER A 39 6.99 -10.11 7.96
N HIS A 40 6.21 -9.37 8.74
CA HIS A 40 4.77 -9.21 8.48
C HIS A 40 4.50 -7.89 7.74
N SER A 41 5.52 -7.34 7.08
CA SER A 41 5.47 -6.06 6.38
C SER A 41 4.93 -6.25 4.97
N GLN A 42 4.11 -5.31 4.51
CA GLN A 42 3.60 -5.29 3.13
C GLN A 42 4.66 -4.88 2.10
N SER A 43 5.77 -4.30 2.56
CA SER A 43 6.89 -3.86 1.72
C SER A 43 8.24 -4.06 2.39
N LEU A 44 9.29 -4.08 1.57
CA LEU A 44 10.69 -4.11 1.98
C LEU A 44 11.41 -2.87 1.46
N LEU A 45 12.14 -2.20 2.36
CA LEU A 45 12.94 -1.04 2.03
C LEU A 45 14.25 -1.48 1.35
N ILE A 46 14.61 -0.83 0.25
CA ILE A 46 15.86 -1.08 -0.47
C ILE A 46 16.79 0.10 -0.29
N THR A 47 18.01 -0.18 0.12
CA THR A 47 19.06 0.82 0.41
C THR A 47 20.21 0.69 -0.58
N SER A 48 20.85 1.81 -0.89
CA SER A 48 22.04 1.80 -1.73
C SER A 48 23.25 1.29 -0.96
N ASP A 49 24.05 0.45 -1.63
CA ASP A 49 25.30 -0.11 -1.09
C ASP A 49 26.39 0.98 -0.94
N LYS A 50 26.20 2.14 -1.58
CA LYS A 50 27.11 3.27 -1.49
C LYS A 50 26.71 4.17 -0.33
N THR A 51 27.54 4.20 0.70
CA THR A 51 27.48 5.26 1.73
C THR A 51 27.94 6.57 1.10
N SER A 52 27.15 7.64 1.22
CA SER A 52 27.59 8.95 0.75
C SER A 52 28.78 9.43 1.61
N PRO A 53 29.90 9.87 1.00
CA PRO A 53 31.07 10.32 1.77
C PRO A 53 30.81 11.60 2.57
N GLU A 54 29.80 12.40 2.21
CA GLU A 54 29.53 13.71 2.81
C GLU A 54 28.54 13.68 3.98
N LYS A 55 27.77 12.60 4.14
CA LYS A 55 26.88 12.36 5.28
C LYS A 55 26.86 10.87 5.53
N LYS A 56 27.16 10.40 6.75
CA LYS A 56 27.05 8.99 7.19
C LYS A 56 25.59 8.48 7.21
N ALA A 57 24.77 8.92 6.26
CA ALA A 57 23.35 8.61 6.11
C ALA A 57 23.19 7.52 5.05
N VAL A 58 22.31 6.56 5.34
CA VAL A 58 22.00 5.48 4.40
C VAL A 58 21.06 6.03 3.33
N THR A 59 21.46 5.90 2.07
CA THR A 59 20.61 6.34 0.95
C THR A 59 19.54 5.30 0.68
N VAL A 60 18.27 5.70 0.78
CA VAL A 60 17.12 4.87 0.38
C VAL A 60 17.00 4.88 -1.14
N ALA A 61 17.00 3.71 -1.76
CA ALA A 61 16.85 3.56 -3.20
C ALA A 61 15.38 3.36 -3.63
N GLY A 62 14.54 2.80 -2.76
CA GLY A 62 13.11 2.59 -3.00
C GLY A 62 12.52 1.52 -2.08
N SER A 63 11.36 0.99 -2.43
CA SER A 63 10.77 -0.18 -1.79
C SER A 63 10.17 -1.12 -2.83
N ILE A 64 10.00 -2.37 -2.43
CA ILE A 64 9.30 -3.41 -3.20
C ILE A 64 8.20 -4.03 -2.33
N CYS A 65 7.13 -4.52 -2.95
CA CYS A 65 6.10 -5.33 -2.29
C CYS A 65 5.97 -6.71 -2.97
N LEU A 66 5.11 -7.57 -2.42
CA LEU A 66 4.91 -8.91 -2.99
C LEU A 66 4.30 -8.87 -4.40
N VAL A 67 3.54 -7.83 -4.75
CA VAL A 67 3.01 -7.64 -6.12
C VAL A 67 4.15 -7.52 -7.12
N ASP A 68 5.20 -6.74 -6.81
CA ASP A 68 6.36 -6.58 -7.70
C ASP A 68 7.06 -7.93 -7.95
N LEU A 69 7.16 -8.76 -6.91
CA LEU A 69 7.73 -10.11 -7.01
C LEU A 69 6.87 -11.04 -7.85
N VAL A 70 5.55 -11.08 -7.62
CA VAL A 70 4.63 -11.94 -8.38
C VAL A 70 4.69 -11.56 -9.86
N CYS A 71 4.58 -10.26 -10.18
CA CYS A 71 4.66 -9.79 -11.55
C CYS A 71 6.01 -10.10 -12.21
N PHE A 72 7.11 -10.02 -11.47
CA PHE A 72 8.42 -10.37 -12.00
C PHE A 72 8.58 -11.86 -12.28
N LEU A 73 8.15 -12.71 -11.34
CA LEU A 73 8.27 -14.16 -11.48
C LEU A 73 7.33 -14.72 -12.55
N CYS A 74 6.15 -14.12 -12.71
CA CYS A 74 5.16 -14.52 -13.72
C CYS A 74 5.38 -13.82 -15.08
N SER A 75 6.42 -13.00 -15.23
CA SER A 75 6.68 -12.30 -16.50
C SER A 75 7.12 -13.27 -17.60
N GLU A 76 6.52 -13.15 -18.78
CA GLU A 76 6.76 -14.06 -19.91
C GLU A 76 8.24 -14.06 -20.36
N GLY A 77 8.72 -15.22 -20.81
CA GLY A 77 10.05 -15.43 -21.38
C GLY A 77 10.90 -16.44 -20.61
N LYS A 78 12.23 -16.40 -20.84
CA LYS A 78 13.21 -17.37 -20.28
C LYS A 78 13.16 -17.54 -18.75
N LYS A 79 12.53 -16.61 -18.01
CA LYS A 79 12.42 -16.65 -16.55
C LYS A 79 11.45 -17.71 -16.04
N LEU A 80 10.41 -18.04 -16.80
CA LEU A 80 9.47 -19.11 -16.43
C LEU A 80 10.16 -20.48 -16.54
N ASP A 81 11.06 -20.62 -17.53
CA ASP A 81 11.85 -21.82 -17.76
C ASP A 81 13.08 -21.91 -16.84
N ASP A 82 13.60 -20.78 -16.36
CA ASP A 82 14.76 -20.66 -15.45
C ASP A 82 14.41 -19.90 -14.17
N CYS A 83 13.56 -20.52 -13.34
CA CYS A 83 13.22 -19.97 -12.03
C CYS A 83 14.45 -19.77 -11.13
N ALA A 84 15.46 -20.63 -11.22
CA ALA A 84 16.68 -20.50 -10.43
C ALA A 84 17.46 -19.23 -10.80
N GLY A 85 17.64 -18.95 -12.10
CA GLY A 85 18.25 -17.70 -12.56
C GLY A 85 17.43 -16.45 -12.21
N ALA A 86 16.10 -16.56 -12.23
CA ALA A 86 15.22 -15.45 -11.82
C ALA A 86 15.40 -15.09 -10.34
N LEU A 87 15.59 -16.09 -9.46
CA LEU A 87 15.80 -15.89 -8.02
C LEU A 87 17.16 -15.26 -7.68
N GLU A 88 18.18 -15.52 -8.48
CA GLU A 88 19.52 -14.93 -8.33
C GLU A 88 19.64 -13.54 -8.99
N THR A 89 18.59 -13.08 -9.67
CA THR A 89 18.57 -11.74 -10.26
C THR A 89 18.58 -10.68 -9.15
N SER A 90 19.31 -9.58 -9.38
CA SER A 90 19.36 -8.44 -8.46
C SER A 90 17.99 -7.79 -8.27
N ILE A 91 17.59 -7.50 -7.02
CA ILE A 91 16.33 -6.82 -6.66
C ILE A 91 16.19 -5.45 -7.34
N SER A 92 17.29 -4.82 -7.73
CA SER A 92 17.26 -3.53 -8.44
C SER A 92 16.34 -3.51 -9.68
N VAL A 93 16.08 -4.67 -10.32
CA VAL A 93 15.17 -4.78 -11.47
C VAL A 93 13.69 -4.60 -11.11
N LEU A 94 13.34 -4.75 -9.83
CA LEU A 94 11.98 -4.61 -9.31
C LEU A 94 11.67 -3.18 -8.87
N LEU A 95 12.70 -2.33 -8.74
CA LEU A 95 12.54 -1.00 -8.18
C LEU A 95 11.77 -0.07 -9.11
N GLN A 96 10.81 0.62 -8.52
CA GLN A 96 10.05 1.67 -9.18
C GLN A 96 10.43 3.03 -8.62
N LYS A 97 10.58 4.00 -9.51
CA LYS A 97 10.94 5.37 -9.12
C LYS A 97 9.74 6.04 -8.44
N GLY A 98 10.04 6.89 -7.46
CA GLY A 98 9.04 7.75 -6.81
C GLY A 98 8.20 7.11 -5.71
N ARG A 99 8.24 5.78 -5.55
CA ARG A 99 7.43 5.04 -4.57
C ARG A 99 7.70 5.45 -3.11
N VAL A 100 8.97 5.72 -2.80
CA VAL A 100 9.43 6.01 -1.44
C VAL A 100 10.03 7.40 -1.39
N ARG A 101 9.64 8.17 -0.37
CA ARG A 101 10.20 9.50 -0.13
C ARG A 101 10.71 9.64 1.29
N ARG A 102 11.94 10.11 1.46
CA ARG A 102 12.49 10.45 2.78
C ARG A 102 11.87 11.76 3.26
N VAL A 103 11.38 11.76 4.51
CA VAL A 103 10.82 12.94 5.18
C VAL A 103 11.52 13.10 6.52
N GLU A 104 11.80 14.34 6.92
CA GLU A 104 12.46 14.59 8.20
C GLU A 104 11.47 14.42 9.36
N PRO A 105 11.90 13.95 10.55
CA PRO A 105 10.97 13.63 11.65
C PRO A 105 10.14 14.83 12.12
N HIS A 106 10.66 16.05 11.97
CA HIS A 106 10.01 17.29 12.39
C HIS A 106 9.17 17.94 11.28
N SER A 107 9.01 17.30 10.12
CA SER A 107 8.09 17.76 9.09
C SER A 107 6.65 17.71 9.60
N SER A 108 5.77 18.53 9.03
CA SER A 108 4.36 18.59 9.42
C SER A 108 3.56 17.42 8.83
N VAL A 109 2.36 17.17 9.37
CA VAL A 109 1.38 16.24 8.77
C VAL A 109 0.99 16.69 7.35
N LEU A 110 0.89 18.00 7.12
CA LEU A 110 0.57 18.54 5.80
C LEU A 110 1.68 18.26 4.79
N ASP A 111 2.95 18.42 5.17
CA ASP A 111 4.09 18.04 4.32
C ASP A 111 4.01 16.56 3.93
N ALA A 112 3.65 15.66 4.87
CA ALA A 112 3.50 14.24 4.54
C ALA A 112 2.36 13.99 3.56
N LEU A 113 1.22 14.67 3.71
CA LEU A 113 0.11 14.61 2.78
C LEU A 113 0.55 15.06 1.38
N ASP A 114 1.24 16.19 1.26
CA ASP A 114 1.75 16.71 -0.01
C ASP A 114 2.72 15.73 -0.69
N ASN A 115 3.60 15.12 0.11
CA ASN A 115 4.56 14.13 -0.39
C ASN A 115 3.88 12.85 -0.93
N ILE A 116 2.73 12.47 -0.39
CA ILE A 116 1.95 11.31 -0.85
C ILE A 116 1.02 11.68 -2.03
N LEU A 117 0.23 12.73 -1.87
CA LEU A 117 -0.86 13.09 -2.78
C LEU A 117 -0.35 13.73 -4.07
N ASP A 118 0.57 14.69 -3.96
CA ASP A 118 1.16 15.40 -5.10
C ASP A 118 2.51 14.80 -5.48
N GLY A 119 3.26 14.33 -4.47
CA GLY A 119 4.57 13.74 -4.66
C GLY A 119 4.56 12.30 -5.19
N GLY A 120 3.39 11.64 -5.20
CA GLY A 120 3.20 10.28 -5.70
C GLY A 120 3.88 9.19 -4.86
N ALA A 121 4.33 9.52 -3.64
CA ALA A 121 4.92 8.52 -2.74
C ALA A 121 3.83 7.62 -2.17
N THR A 122 4.03 6.30 -2.22
CA THR A 122 3.14 5.36 -1.50
C THR A 122 3.58 5.20 -0.05
N GLU A 123 4.86 5.48 0.23
CA GLU A 123 5.48 5.30 1.55
C GLU A 123 6.46 6.43 1.85
N LEU A 124 6.43 6.92 3.09
CA LEU A 124 7.37 7.89 3.61
C LEU A 124 8.38 7.19 4.52
N VAL A 125 9.66 7.48 4.33
CA VAL A 125 10.75 6.97 5.17
C VAL A 125 11.20 8.05 6.14
N ILE A 126 11.06 7.76 7.43
CA ILE A 126 11.41 8.67 8.51
C ILE A 126 12.62 8.09 9.24
N PRO A 127 13.74 8.83 9.37
CA PRO A 127 14.88 8.38 10.16
C PRO A 127 14.52 8.34 11.65
N LEU A 128 14.75 7.21 12.31
CA LEU A 128 14.55 7.07 13.74
C LEU A 128 15.81 7.55 14.48
N ARG A 129 15.60 8.43 15.48
CA ARG A 129 16.70 8.82 16.37
C ARG A 129 17.12 7.62 17.23
N PRO A 130 18.43 7.32 17.35
CA PRO A 130 18.88 6.26 18.24
C PRO A 130 18.50 6.60 19.68
N ARG A 131 17.69 5.74 20.32
CA ARG A 131 17.33 5.89 21.73
C ARG A 131 18.59 5.68 22.59
N GLY A 132 19.22 6.78 23.01
CA GLY A 132 19.99 6.90 24.25
C GLY A 132 21.15 5.92 24.53
N SER A 133 21.78 5.28 23.54
CA SER A 133 22.95 4.42 23.82
C SER A 133 24.27 5.16 23.62
N ILE A 134 24.80 5.67 24.73
CA ILE A 134 26.22 5.97 24.90
C ILE A 134 26.96 4.65 24.71
N ARG A 135 27.72 4.51 23.61
CA ARG A 135 28.55 3.35 23.18
C ARG A 135 27.88 2.40 22.17
N LYS A 136 27.92 2.75 20.88
CA LYS A 136 28.27 1.81 19.79
C LYS A 136 28.76 2.59 18.57
N LYS A 137 29.96 2.24 18.09
CA LYS A 137 30.73 3.02 17.10
C LYS A 137 30.28 2.81 15.64
N HIS A 138 29.25 1.99 15.40
CA HIS A 138 28.65 1.74 14.08
C HIS A 138 27.16 1.37 14.26
N SER A 139 26.27 2.34 14.47
CA SER A 139 24.82 2.09 14.34
C SER A 139 24.39 2.44 12.92
N THR A 140 23.97 1.43 12.15
CA THR A 140 23.24 1.63 10.91
C THR A 140 21.99 2.46 11.19
N GLU A 141 21.76 3.50 10.40
CA GLU A 141 20.56 4.34 10.50
C GLU A 141 19.30 3.45 10.39
N SER A 142 18.39 3.56 11.36
CA SER A 142 17.13 2.81 11.39
C SER A 142 15.99 3.70 10.90
N PHE A 143 15.05 3.10 10.18
CA PHE A 143 13.95 3.82 9.55
C PHE A 143 12.59 3.36 10.08
N CYS A 144 11.62 4.29 10.08
CA CYS A 144 10.20 3.99 10.18
C CYS A 144 9.54 4.28 8.83
N LEU A 145 8.56 3.46 8.45
CA LEU A 145 7.72 3.70 7.29
C LEU A 145 6.35 4.24 7.73
N LEU A 146 5.91 5.30 7.07
CA LEU A 146 4.53 5.76 7.15
C LEU A 146 3.83 5.57 5.80
N THR A 147 2.61 5.09 5.84
CA THR A 147 1.76 4.86 4.67
C THR A 147 0.50 5.72 4.73
N GLN A 148 -0.31 5.68 3.68
CA GLN A 148 -1.64 6.28 3.67
C GLN A 148 -2.51 5.76 4.83
N GLU A 149 -2.42 4.47 5.15
CA GLU A 149 -3.16 3.84 6.25
C GLU A 149 -2.84 4.50 7.61
N ASP A 150 -1.58 4.85 7.85
CA ASP A 150 -1.17 5.51 9.09
C ASP A 150 -1.77 6.91 9.23
N LEU A 151 -1.82 7.67 8.12
CA LEU A 151 -2.43 8.98 8.10
C LEU A 151 -3.95 8.90 8.27
N VAL A 152 -4.62 7.98 7.57
CA VAL A 152 -6.07 7.75 7.75
C VAL A 152 -6.39 7.35 9.19
N ARG A 153 -5.57 6.49 9.80
CA ARG A 153 -5.69 6.11 11.21
C ARG A 153 -5.47 7.31 12.14
N HIS A 154 -4.51 8.18 11.86
CA HIS A 154 -4.28 9.41 12.62
C HIS A 154 -5.50 10.34 12.58
N PHE A 155 -6.10 10.54 11.39
CA PHE A 155 -7.32 11.34 11.25
C PHE A 155 -8.52 10.69 11.94
N LEU A 156 -8.66 9.36 11.86
CA LEU A 156 -9.71 8.64 12.58
C LEU A 156 -9.53 8.75 14.11
N ALA A 157 -8.30 8.70 14.62
CA ALA A 157 -8.02 8.91 16.05
C ALA A 157 -8.36 10.33 16.50
N SER A 158 -8.36 11.29 15.57
CA SER A 158 -8.68 12.70 15.79
C SER A 158 -10.06 13.09 15.25
N ILE A 159 -10.98 12.14 15.12
CA ILE A 159 -12.24 12.31 14.39
C ILE A 159 -13.14 13.43 14.94
N SER A 160 -13.05 13.75 16.24
CA SER A 160 -13.82 14.84 16.85
C SER A 160 -13.51 16.21 16.25
N VAL A 161 -12.31 16.40 15.68
CA VAL A 161 -11.91 17.62 14.98
C VAL A 161 -12.59 17.74 13.61
N PHE A 162 -12.94 16.60 13.01
CA PHE A 162 -13.46 16.50 11.64
C PHE A 162 -14.93 16.04 11.63
N SER A 163 -15.67 16.22 12.73
CA SER A 163 -17.01 15.65 12.88
C SER A 163 -17.99 16.09 11.79
N HIS A 164 -17.83 17.31 11.24
CA HIS A 164 -18.67 17.86 10.19
C HIS A 164 -18.45 17.22 8.82
N ILE A 165 -17.23 16.75 8.52
CA ILE A 165 -16.88 16.18 7.22
C ILE A 165 -17.04 14.65 7.23
N VAL A 166 -16.65 13.98 8.33
CA VAL A 166 -16.66 12.51 8.43
C VAL A 166 -18.06 11.91 8.52
N SER A 167 -19.08 12.71 8.87
CA SER A 167 -20.49 12.29 8.87
C SER A 167 -21.16 12.40 7.50
N LEU A 168 -20.56 13.12 6.55
CA LEU A 168 -21.10 13.28 5.19
C LEU A 168 -20.90 12.00 4.38
N SER A 169 -21.74 11.82 3.37
CA SER A 169 -21.65 10.65 2.49
C SER A 169 -20.47 10.77 1.52
N VAL A 170 -19.87 9.64 1.16
CA VAL A 170 -18.77 9.60 0.18
C VAL A 170 -19.16 10.20 -1.17
N ALA A 171 -20.43 10.08 -1.58
CA ALA A 171 -20.94 10.74 -2.78
C ALA A 171 -21.03 12.26 -2.64
N SER A 172 -21.52 12.77 -1.49
CA SER A 172 -21.63 14.23 -1.26
C SER A 172 -20.27 14.92 -1.16
N LEU A 173 -19.25 14.16 -0.75
CA LEU A 173 -17.85 14.59 -0.69
C LEU A 173 -17.11 14.45 -2.03
N GLY A 174 -17.75 13.88 -3.06
CA GLY A 174 -17.13 13.68 -4.38
C GLY A 174 -16.01 12.63 -4.38
N LEU A 175 -16.03 11.65 -3.46
CA LEU A 175 -14.95 10.67 -3.31
C LEU A 175 -15.09 9.44 -4.21
N VAL A 176 -16.26 9.25 -4.80
CA VAL A 176 -16.54 8.07 -5.63
C VAL A 176 -15.87 8.24 -6.99
N GLN A 177 -14.85 7.44 -7.25
CA GLN A 177 -14.23 7.33 -8.56
C GLN A 177 -14.99 6.30 -9.40
N HIS A 178 -15.46 6.74 -10.57
CA HIS A 178 -16.24 5.88 -11.48
C HIS A 178 -15.37 5.14 -12.51
N GLU A 179 -14.13 5.57 -12.70
CA GLU A 179 -13.15 4.90 -13.54
C GLU A 179 -12.23 4.06 -12.67
N PHE A 180 -12.27 2.74 -12.85
CA PHE A 180 -11.42 1.80 -12.13
C PHE A 180 -11.03 0.62 -13.04
N PRO A 181 -9.84 0.05 -12.87
CA PRO A 181 -9.44 -1.14 -13.61
C PRO A 181 -10.37 -2.31 -13.28
N SER A 182 -10.81 -3.06 -14.29
CA SER A 182 -11.65 -4.23 -14.10
C SER A 182 -11.34 -5.34 -15.08
N VAL A 183 -11.52 -6.59 -14.66
CA VAL A 183 -11.35 -7.80 -15.47
C VAL A 183 -12.48 -8.78 -15.24
N GLN A 184 -12.62 -9.76 -16.13
CA GLN A 184 -13.56 -10.87 -15.99
C GLN A 184 -12.82 -12.14 -15.57
N LEU A 185 -13.52 -13.11 -14.98
CA LEU A 185 -12.95 -14.38 -14.50
C LEU A 185 -12.16 -15.15 -15.57
N ARG A 186 -12.63 -15.10 -16.83
CA ARG A 186 -11.99 -15.77 -17.97
C ARG A 186 -10.70 -15.11 -18.47
N CYS A 187 -10.41 -13.88 -18.04
CA CYS A 187 -9.17 -13.21 -18.42
C CYS A 187 -7.97 -13.94 -17.81
N SER A 188 -6.77 -13.74 -18.38
CA SER A 188 -5.55 -14.29 -17.79
C SER A 188 -5.19 -13.57 -16.47
N ALA A 189 -4.68 -14.32 -15.50
CA ALA A 189 -4.18 -13.76 -14.25
C ALA A 189 -3.01 -12.77 -14.48
N THR A 190 -2.14 -13.02 -15.47
CA THR A 190 -1.00 -12.15 -15.76
C THR A 190 -1.42 -10.78 -16.29
N SER A 191 -2.50 -10.71 -17.09
CA SER A 191 -3.02 -9.43 -17.55
C SER A 191 -3.63 -8.63 -16.40
N ALA A 192 -4.33 -9.29 -15.47
CA ALA A 192 -4.89 -8.65 -14.30
C ALA A 192 -3.79 -8.18 -13.31
N LEU A 193 -2.77 -9.00 -13.08
CA LEU A 193 -1.58 -8.63 -12.30
C LEU A 193 -0.81 -7.48 -12.96
N SER A 194 -0.71 -7.46 -14.29
CA SER A 194 -0.11 -6.35 -15.04
C SER A 194 -0.91 -5.06 -14.85
N LEU A 195 -2.24 -5.11 -14.91
CA LEU A 195 -3.10 -3.95 -14.63
C LEU A 195 -2.89 -3.43 -13.19
N LEU A 196 -2.91 -4.33 -12.20
CA LEU A 196 -2.65 -3.99 -10.79
C LEU A 196 -1.28 -3.31 -10.65
N ASN A 197 -0.25 -3.87 -11.28
CA ASN A 197 1.11 -3.35 -11.21
C ASN A 197 1.31 -2.07 -12.01
N HIS A 198 0.60 -1.87 -13.12
CA HIS A 198 0.73 -0.67 -13.96
C HIS A 198 -0.01 0.52 -13.35
N HIS A 199 -1.27 0.32 -12.97
CA HIS A 199 -2.11 1.38 -12.41
C HIS A 199 -1.84 1.66 -10.95
N LYS A 200 -1.16 0.75 -10.23
CA LYS A 200 -0.97 0.82 -8.77
C LYS A 200 -2.28 0.97 -8.02
N ALA A 201 -3.34 0.40 -8.59
CA ALA A 201 -4.70 0.48 -8.11
C ALA A 201 -5.30 -0.93 -8.10
N PRO A 202 -6.21 -1.23 -7.16
CA PRO A 202 -6.91 -2.51 -7.13
C PRO A 202 -7.71 -2.72 -8.42
N VAL A 203 -7.82 -3.98 -8.82
CA VAL A 203 -8.51 -4.39 -10.04
C VAL A 203 -9.80 -5.11 -9.64
N ALA A 204 -10.95 -4.58 -10.06
CA ALA A 204 -12.23 -5.21 -9.83
C ALA A 204 -12.35 -6.49 -10.68
N VAL A 205 -12.87 -7.56 -10.09
CA VAL A 205 -13.29 -8.74 -10.84
C VAL A 205 -14.81 -8.68 -10.98
N ILE A 206 -15.29 -8.56 -12.21
CA ILE A 206 -16.70 -8.28 -12.51
C ILE A 206 -17.30 -9.30 -13.48
N THR A 207 -18.61 -9.47 -13.39
CA THR A 207 -19.41 -10.19 -14.39
C THR A 207 -19.55 -9.38 -15.68
N GLU A 208 -20.12 -9.99 -16.73
CA GLU A 208 -20.48 -9.28 -17.97
C GLU A 208 -21.54 -8.19 -17.74
N SER A 209 -22.37 -8.33 -16.70
CA SER A 209 -23.36 -7.33 -16.29
C SER A 209 -22.80 -6.25 -15.36
N GLY A 210 -21.49 -6.26 -15.07
CA GLY A 210 -20.82 -5.27 -14.22
C GLY A 210 -20.99 -5.50 -12.71
N HIS A 211 -21.40 -6.70 -12.30
CA HIS A 211 -21.51 -7.05 -10.88
C HIS A 211 -20.14 -7.44 -10.32
N LEU A 212 -19.78 -6.88 -9.17
CA LEU A 212 -18.56 -7.17 -8.45
C LEU A 212 -18.66 -8.56 -7.82
N ILE A 213 -17.68 -9.40 -8.13
CA ILE A 213 -17.59 -10.79 -7.63
C ILE A 213 -16.27 -11.08 -6.92
N GLY A 214 -15.29 -10.18 -7.05
CA GLY A 214 -13.97 -10.31 -6.43
C GLY A 214 -13.11 -9.08 -6.70
N GLU A 215 -11.87 -9.11 -6.21
CA GLU A 215 -10.87 -8.10 -6.53
C GLU A 215 -9.47 -8.74 -6.59
N LEU A 216 -8.54 -8.04 -7.23
CA LEU A 216 -7.11 -8.26 -7.08
C LEU A 216 -6.48 -6.97 -6.59
N SER A 217 -5.89 -7.02 -5.39
CA SER A 217 -5.35 -5.85 -4.72
C SER A 217 -4.01 -6.14 -4.04
N GLY A 218 -3.24 -5.07 -3.79
CA GLY A 218 -1.98 -5.17 -3.05
C GLY A 218 -2.11 -5.86 -1.69
N PRO A 219 -3.12 -5.54 -0.87
CA PRO A 219 -3.38 -6.22 0.40
C PRO A 219 -3.64 -7.74 0.26
N ILE A 220 -4.46 -8.17 -0.70
CA ILE A 220 -4.72 -9.59 -0.97
C ILE A 220 -3.42 -10.30 -1.32
N ILE A 221 -2.66 -9.77 -2.28
CA ILE A 221 -1.41 -10.39 -2.71
C ILE A 221 -0.39 -10.40 -1.56
N SER A 222 -0.24 -9.31 -0.81
CA SER A 222 0.71 -9.22 0.30
C SER A 222 0.40 -10.16 1.46
N SER A 223 -0.84 -10.67 1.55
CA SER A 223 -1.22 -11.66 2.57
C SER A 223 -0.67 -13.06 2.28
N LEU A 224 -0.32 -13.34 1.02
CA LEU A 224 0.14 -14.64 0.55
C LEU A 224 1.52 -15.02 1.12
N ASP A 225 1.77 -16.33 1.21
CA ASP A 225 3.10 -16.84 1.52
C ASP A 225 4.01 -16.71 0.28
N SER A 226 5.13 -16.01 0.43
CA SER A 226 6.03 -15.73 -0.70
C SER A 226 6.72 -16.99 -1.25
N ALA A 227 6.88 -18.06 -0.46
CA ALA A 227 7.39 -19.32 -0.98
C ALA A 227 6.34 -20.07 -1.81
N ALA A 228 5.06 -20.02 -1.39
CA ALA A 228 3.95 -20.58 -2.16
C ALA A 228 3.78 -19.86 -3.51
N VAL A 229 3.87 -18.52 -3.53
CA VAL A 229 3.90 -17.72 -4.77
C VAL A 229 5.05 -18.16 -5.68
N THR A 230 6.26 -18.28 -5.12
CA THR A 230 7.43 -18.68 -5.91
C THR A 230 7.26 -20.08 -6.51
N ALA A 231 6.73 -21.03 -5.73
CA ALA A 231 6.51 -22.40 -6.20
C ALA A 231 5.43 -22.51 -7.29
N ALA A 232 4.47 -21.58 -7.32
CA ALA A 232 3.37 -21.59 -8.28
C ALA A 232 3.55 -20.57 -9.41
N ALA A 233 4.70 -19.90 -9.53
CA ALA A 233 4.89 -18.82 -10.51
C ALA A 233 4.59 -19.27 -11.95
N SER A 234 5.04 -20.47 -12.32
CA SER A 234 4.76 -21.08 -13.64
C SER A 234 3.27 -21.36 -13.86
N ASP A 235 2.57 -21.85 -12.84
CA ASP A 235 1.14 -22.13 -12.91
C ASP A 235 0.33 -20.82 -13.00
N ILE A 236 0.66 -19.83 -12.16
CA ILE A 236 0.04 -18.50 -12.13
C ILE A 236 0.14 -17.83 -13.50
N ALA A 237 1.25 -18.00 -14.21
CA ALA A 237 1.41 -17.46 -15.55
C ALA A 237 0.37 -18.00 -16.56
N THR A 238 -0.18 -19.19 -16.30
CA THR A 238 -1.19 -19.84 -17.14
C THR A 238 -2.62 -19.73 -16.61
N PHE A 239 -2.79 -19.31 -15.37
CA PHE A 239 -4.11 -19.23 -14.74
C PHE A 239 -5.02 -18.23 -15.43
N SER A 240 -6.31 -18.56 -15.45
CA SER A 240 -7.35 -17.56 -15.54
C SER A 240 -7.43 -16.76 -14.23
N VAL A 241 -8.14 -15.63 -14.23
CA VAL A 241 -8.43 -14.89 -13.01
C VAL A 241 -9.20 -15.76 -12.02
N ASP A 242 -10.11 -16.61 -12.52
CA ASP A 242 -10.86 -17.58 -11.71
C ASP A 242 -9.93 -18.55 -10.97
N ASP A 243 -9.09 -19.27 -11.73
CA ASP A 243 -8.13 -20.24 -11.17
C ASP A 243 -7.18 -19.57 -10.17
N PHE A 244 -6.81 -18.31 -10.43
CA PHE A 244 -5.93 -17.56 -9.55
C PHE A 244 -6.61 -17.17 -8.23
N LEU A 245 -7.87 -16.73 -8.25
CA LEU A 245 -8.64 -16.44 -7.05
C LEU A 245 -8.86 -17.71 -6.21
N ASP A 246 -9.24 -18.82 -6.85
CA ASP A 246 -9.37 -20.14 -6.22
C ASP A 246 -8.05 -20.59 -5.57
N TRP A 247 -6.94 -20.35 -6.26
CA TRP A 247 -5.61 -20.63 -5.75
C TRP A 247 -5.25 -19.77 -4.53
N ILE A 248 -5.57 -18.46 -4.57
CA ILE A 248 -5.39 -17.52 -3.44
C ILE A 248 -6.18 -18.00 -2.22
N GLU A 249 -7.46 -18.33 -2.39
CA GLU A 249 -8.31 -18.82 -1.30
C GLU A 249 -7.74 -20.10 -0.65
N ARG A 250 -7.33 -21.05 -1.49
CA ARG A 250 -6.78 -22.33 -1.03
C ARG A 250 -5.49 -22.15 -0.24
N ILE A 251 -4.66 -21.16 -0.58
CA ILE A 251 -3.42 -20.86 0.16
C ILE A 251 -3.70 -20.05 1.42
N GLY A 252 -4.62 -19.08 1.38
CA GLY A 252 -5.06 -18.35 2.57
C GLY A 252 -5.57 -19.30 3.66
N ARG A 253 -6.43 -20.26 3.29
CA ARG A 253 -6.92 -21.33 4.20
C ARG A 253 -5.79 -22.14 4.85
N LYS A 254 -4.68 -22.38 4.12
CA LYS A 254 -3.52 -23.13 4.64
C LYS A 254 -2.59 -22.30 5.53
N SER A 255 -2.57 -20.99 5.34
CA SER A 255 -1.63 -20.06 6.00
C SER A 255 -2.13 -19.54 7.35
N ALA A 256 -3.32 -19.95 7.82
CA ALA A 256 -4.04 -19.33 8.94
C ALA A 256 -4.23 -17.80 8.79
N ARG A 257 -4.04 -17.28 7.57
CA ARG A 257 -4.29 -15.90 7.17
C ARG A 257 -5.58 -15.89 6.37
N SER A 258 -6.64 -15.27 6.89
CA SER A 258 -7.86 -15.05 6.10
C SER A 258 -7.52 -14.16 4.92
N VAL A 259 -7.98 -14.54 3.72
CA VAL A 259 -7.98 -13.61 2.58
C VAL A 259 -8.90 -12.44 2.95
N PRO A 260 -8.52 -11.19 2.69
CA PRO A 260 -9.41 -10.04 2.89
C PRO A 260 -10.70 -10.24 2.09
N GLU A 261 -11.85 -10.15 2.76
CA GLU A 261 -13.14 -10.09 2.09
C GLU A 261 -13.26 -8.76 1.34
N VAL A 262 -13.88 -8.78 0.16
CA VAL A 262 -14.10 -7.57 -0.65
C VAL A 262 -14.94 -6.59 0.16
N VAL A 263 -14.38 -5.42 0.43
CA VAL A 263 -15.05 -4.40 1.24
C VAL A 263 -15.88 -3.53 0.33
N VAL A 264 -17.18 -3.45 0.61
CA VAL A 264 -18.14 -2.67 -0.17
C VAL A 264 -18.85 -1.62 0.69
N CYS A 265 -19.23 -0.51 0.06
CA CYS A 265 -20.11 0.50 0.61
C CYS A 265 -21.10 1.00 -0.44
N GLN A 266 -22.03 1.86 -0.02
CA GLN A 266 -22.97 2.53 -0.90
C GLN A 266 -22.56 4.00 -1.10
N PRO A 267 -23.02 4.69 -2.16
CA PRO A 267 -22.73 6.12 -2.34
C PRO A 267 -23.18 6.98 -1.14
N GLY A 268 -24.22 6.55 -0.43
CA GLY A 268 -24.74 7.20 0.78
C GLY A 268 -23.98 6.87 2.08
N SER A 269 -23.04 5.93 2.07
CA SER A 269 -22.24 5.58 3.24
C SER A 269 -21.42 6.76 3.72
N SER A 270 -21.36 6.97 5.05
CA SER A 270 -20.57 8.06 5.63
C SER A 270 -19.07 7.82 5.48
N LEU A 271 -18.30 8.90 5.38
CA LEU A 271 -16.84 8.82 5.30
C LEU A 271 -16.23 8.06 6.49
N VAL A 272 -16.72 8.29 7.72
CA VAL A 272 -16.26 7.55 8.90
C VAL A 272 -16.48 6.05 8.77
N ALA A 273 -17.64 5.62 8.24
CA ALA A 273 -17.93 4.19 8.07
C ALA A 273 -16.94 3.56 7.08
N VAL A 274 -16.69 4.24 5.96
CA VAL A 274 -15.71 3.79 4.94
C VAL A 274 -14.29 3.72 5.51
N MET A 275 -13.85 4.74 6.28
CA MET A 275 -12.54 4.72 6.95
C MET A 275 -12.42 3.56 7.93
N VAL A 276 -13.44 3.34 8.77
CA VAL A 276 -13.44 2.25 9.76
C VAL A 276 -13.42 0.89 9.08
N GLN A 277 -14.25 0.68 8.05
CA GLN A 277 -14.28 -0.57 7.27
C GLN A 277 -12.93 -0.85 6.62
N ALA A 278 -12.37 0.13 5.89
CA ALA A 278 -11.09 -0.04 5.22
C ALA A 278 -9.96 -0.40 6.21
N LEU A 279 -9.86 0.32 7.33
CA LEU A 279 -8.86 0.05 8.37
C LEU A 279 -9.07 -1.29 9.07
N ALA A 280 -10.32 -1.69 9.34
CA ALA A 280 -10.64 -2.97 9.98
C ALA A 280 -10.26 -4.16 9.11
N HIS A 281 -10.49 -4.04 7.80
CA HIS A 281 -10.16 -5.07 6.81
C HIS A 281 -8.73 -4.95 6.27
N ARG A 282 -7.95 -3.93 6.72
CA ARG A 282 -6.59 -3.64 6.28
C ARG A 282 -6.45 -3.48 4.76
N VAL A 283 -7.42 -2.79 4.18
CA VAL A 283 -7.44 -2.39 2.77
C VAL A 283 -7.29 -0.88 2.66
N ASP A 284 -6.75 -0.42 1.54
CA ASP A 284 -6.55 0.98 1.20
C ASP A 284 -7.66 1.56 0.33
N HIS A 285 -8.73 0.79 0.11
CA HIS A 285 -9.86 1.15 -0.73
C HIS A 285 -11.15 0.43 -0.31
N VAL A 286 -12.28 0.93 -0.78
CA VAL A 286 -13.60 0.33 -0.62
C VAL A 286 -14.36 0.48 -1.94
N TRP A 287 -14.97 -0.62 -2.41
CA TRP A 287 -15.78 -0.60 -3.62
C TRP A 287 -17.14 0.00 -3.35
N VAL A 288 -17.62 0.83 -4.26
CA VAL A 288 -18.95 1.43 -4.20
C VAL A 288 -19.87 0.62 -5.11
N VAL A 289 -20.93 0.06 -4.54
CA VAL A 289 -21.93 -0.72 -5.27
C VAL A 289 -23.27 0.01 -5.34
N ASP A 290 -24.04 -0.24 -6.38
CA ASP A 290 -25.40 0.28 -6.52
C ASP A 290 -26.30 -0.30 -5.41
N ALA A 291 -27.14 0.54 -4.81
CA ALA A 291 -28.07 0.11 -3.77
C ALA A 291 -29.33 -0.57 -4.31
N LYS A 292 -29.61 -0.45 -5.62
CA LYS A 292 -30.79 -0.98 -6.30
C LYS A 292 -30.49 -2.21 -7.14
N ASP A 293 -29.25 -2.37 -7.58
CA ASP A 293 -28.76 -3.48 -8.38
C ASP A 293 -27.67 -4.19 -7.57
N ASP A 294 -28.09 -5.11 -6.71
CA ASP A 294 -27.27 -5.72 -5.65
C ASP A 294 -25.90 -6.16 -6.20
N CYS A 295 -24.85 -5.51 -5.72
CA CYS A 295 -23.44 -5.73 -6.08
C CYS A 295 -22.98 -5.24 -7.46
N LYS A 296 -23.75 -4.43 -8.19
CA LYS A 296 -23.21 -3.74 -9.38
C LYS A 296 -22.15 -2.72 -8.99
N ALA A 297 -20.92 -2.87 -9.47
CA ALA A 297 -19.85 -1.93 -9.18
C ALA A 297 -20.13 -0.59 -9.87
N VAL A 298 -20.24 0.48 -9.09
CA VAL A 298 -20.46 1.85 -9.60
C VAL A 298 -19.27 2.76 -9.35
N GLY A 299 -18.34 2.38 -8.48
CA GLY A 299 -17.12 3.14 -8.25
C GLY A 299 -16.21 2.54 -7.19
N ILE A 300 -15.21 3.31 -6.79
CA ILE A 300 -14.26 3.00 -5.74
C ILE A 300 -13.93 4.27 -4.94
N VAL A 301 -13.67 4.12 -3.65
CA VAL A 301 -13.10 5.15 -2.78
C VAL A 301 -11.77 4.64 -2.26
N THR A 302 -10.66 5.35 -2.51
CA THR A 302 -9.34 4.97 -1.98
C THR A 302 -8.89 5.92 -0.88
N PHE A 303 -7.87 5.52 -0.12
CA PHE A 303 -7.24 6.39 0.85
C PHE A 303 -6.67 7.66 0.24
N ASN A 304 -6.32 7.67 -1.05
CA ASN A 304 -5.88 8.88 -1.73
C ASN A 304 -6.97 9.97 -1.70
N GLU A 305 -8.21 9.62 -2.09
CA GLU A 305 -9.34 10.56 -2.07
C GLU A 305 -9.72 10.96 -0.65
N VAL A 306 -9.71 10.01 0.29
CA VAL A 306 -9.97 10.27 1.70
C VAL A 306 -8.97 11.28 2.27
N LEU A 307 -7.67 11.10 1.99
CA LEU A 307 -6.62 11.99 2.48
C LEU A 307 -6.66 13.37 1.84
N ARG A 308 -7.11 13.51 0.58
CA ARG A 308 -7.35 14.82 -0.05
C ARG A 308 -8.37 15.64 0.73
N VAL A 309 -9.47 15.03 1.18
CA VAL A 309 -10.47 15.74 2.01
C VAL A 309 -9.85 16.29 3.28
N PHE A 310 -9.03 15.50 3.98
CA PHE A 310 -8.38 15.96 5.21
C PHE A 310 -7.33 17.05 4.93
N ARG A 311 -6.58 16.94 3.82
CA ARG A 311 -5.64 17.98 3.38
C ARG A 311 -6.36 19.31 3.19
N ASP A 312 -7.46 19.33 2.44
CA ASP A 312 -8.22 20.56 2.16
C ASP A 312 -8.74 21.20 3.45
N GLN A 313 -9.18 20.39 4.42
CA GLN A 313 -9.60 20.90 5.73
C GLN A 313 -8.43 21.48 6.53
N LEU A 314 -7.24 20.88 6.47
CA LEU A 314 -6.06 21.38 7.17
C LEU A 314 -5.54 22.68 6.55
N THR A 315 -5.47 22.76 5.21
CA THR A 315 -5.05 23.97 4.50
C THR A 315 -5.99 25.14 4.79
N ALA A 316 -7.30 24.92 4.80
CA ALA A 316 -8.27 25.97 5.16
C ALA A 316 -8.08 26.48 6.59
N VAL A 317 -7.64 25.62 7.52
CA VAL A 317 -7.36 26.03 8.91
C VAL A 317 -6.04 26.80 9.00
N GLU A 318 -5.00 26.38 8.28
CA GLU A 318 -3.70 27.05 8.25
C GLU A 318 -3.84 28.48 7.71
N GLU A 319 -4.58 28.66 6.62
CA GLU A 319 -4.90 29.98 6.07
C GLU A 319 -5.59 30.90 7.10
N ILE A 320 -6.46 30.36 7.96
CA ILE A 320 -7.14 31.16 9.01
C ILE A 320 -6.18 31.55 10.15
N VAL A 321 -5.16 30.74 10.44
CA VAL A 321 -4.24 30.96 11.57
C VAL A 321 -3.09 31.91 11.19
N GLU A 322 -2.75 32.03 9.90
CA GLU A 322 -1.73 32.96 9.42
C GLU A 322 -2.19 34.45 9.37
N PHE A 323 -3.49 34.73 9.60
CA PHE A 323 -4.05 36.08 9.73
C PHE A 323 -4.32 36.48 11.19
#